data_AF-A0A536KBX5-F1
#
_entry.id   AF-A0A536KBX5-F1
#
_cell.length_a   1.000
_cell.length_b   1.000
_cell.length_c   1.000
_cell.angle_alpha   90.00
_cell.angle_beta   90.00
_cell.angle_gamma   90.00
#
_symmetry.space_group_name_H-M   'P 1'
#
loop_
_entity.id
_entity.type
_entity.pdbx_description
1 polymer ?
#
loop_
_entity_poly.entity_id
_entity_poly.type
_entity_poly.pdbx_seq_one_letter_code
_entity_poly.pdbx_strand_id
1 'polypeptide(L)'
;MAGTSWDKLGQMDAAFEVVAPAIRRVSEASGARLHEFFRDDPVWRLDFTRKRSGDPAVDVSWSEDQPDTYLVTALWWAGDKLTREEAGTFTRERPLDDLVSLLEQAIAKLPS
;
A
#
# COMPACT_ATOMS: atom_id res chain seq x y z
N MET A 1 -12.87 25.09 13.92
CA MET A 1 -13.32 25.24 12.52
C MET A 1 -13.54 23.83 11.98
N ALA A 2 -14.76 23.50 11.60
CA ALA A 2 -15.13 22.18 11.11
C ALA A 2 -14.67 22.05 9.66
N GLY A 3 -13.57 21.33 9.42
CA GLY A 3 -13.28 20.80 8.09
C GLY A 3 -14.37 19.81 7.75
N THR A 4 -15.19 20.14 6.76
CA THR A 4 -16.37 19.37 6.39
C THR A 4 -15.96 18.02 5.82
N SER A 5 -16.76 16.97 6.08
CA SER A 5 -16.51 15.58 5.61
C SER A 5 -16.21 15.46 4.10
N TRP A 6 -16.64 16.45 3.32
CA TRP A 6 -16.39 16.55 1.88
C TRP A 6 -14.95 16.95 1.53
N ASP A 7 -14.31 17.82 2.33
CA ASP A 7 -12.91 18.21 2.11
C ASP A 7 -11.96 17.04 2.38
N LYS A 8 -12.36 16.15 3.30
CA LYS A 8 -11.60 14.96 3.69
C LYS A 8 -11.58 13.88 2.59
N LEU A 9 -12.76 13.60 2.03
CA LEU A 9 -12.88 12.66 0.90
C LEU A 9 -12.09 13.14 -0.32
N GLY A 10 -12.17 14.44 -0.64
CA GLY A 10 -11.42 15.01 -1.75
C GLY A 10 -9.89 14.97 -1.57
N GLN A 11 -9.39 15.12 -0.33
CA GLN A 11 -7.96 14.99 -0.02
C GLN A 11 -7.48 13.54 -0.13
N MET A 12 -8.29 12.59 0.35
CA MET A 12 -7.99 11.16 0.27
C MET A 12 -7.97 10.68 -1.19
N ASP A 13 -8.97 11.05 -1.99
CA ASP A 13 -9.03 10.70 -3.42
C ASP A 13 -7.83 11.27 -4.18
N ALA A 14 -7.47 12.53 -3.93
CA ALA A 14 -6.30 13.16 -4.55
C ALA A 14 -4.99 12.47 -4.13
N ALA A 15 -4.85 12.08 -2.87
CA ALA A 15 -3.70 11.32 -2.38
C ALA A 15 -3.60 9.95 -3.08
N PHE A 16 -4.73 9.26 -3.20
CA PHE A 16 -4.80 7.94 -3.82
C PHE A 16 -4.43 7.97 -5.31
N GLU A 17 -4.94 8.94 -6.05
CA GLU A 17 -4.66 9.10 -7.48
C GLU A 17 -3.18 9.39 -7.78
N VAL A 18 -2.46 10.05 -6.86
CA VAL A 18 -1.02 10.32 -7.04
C VAL A 18 -0.21 9.04 -7.12
N VAL A 19 -0.48 8.07 -6.24
CA VAL A 19 0.30 6.83 -6.13
C VAL A 19 -0.26 5.68 -6.98
N ALA A 20 -1.52 5.77 -7.41
CA ALA A 20 -2.22 4.72 -8.14
C ALA A 20 -1.46 4.20 -9.38
N PRO A 21 -0.83 5.04 -10.25
CA PRO A 21 -0.11 4.53 -11.42
C PRO A 21 1.05 3.59 -11.08
N ALA A 22 1.81 3.91 -10.02
CA ALA A 22 2.93 3.09 -9.56
C ALA A 22 2.46 1.75 -9.00
N ILE A 23 1.42 1.78 -8.15
CA ILE A 23 0.88 0.58 -7.50
C ILE A 23 0.25 -0.36 -8.53
N ARG A 24 -0.54 0.17 -9.47
CA ARG A 24 -1.16 -0.61 -10.56
C ARG A 24 -0.09 -1.28 -11.44
N ARG A 25 0.96 -0.54 -11.81
CA ARG A 25 2.10 -1.08 -12.58
C ARG A 25 2.75 -2.27 -11.87
N VAL A 26 2.99 -2.16 -10.55
CA VAL A 26 3.60 -3.25 -9.77
C VAL A 26 2.65 -4.44 -9.62
N SER A 27 1.34 -4.19 -9.40
CA SER A 27 0.33 -5.25 -9.37
C SER A 27 0.33 -6.07 -10.66
N GLU A 28 0.31 -5.41 -11.82
CA GLU A 28 0.32 -6.06 -13.12
C GLU A 28 1.63 -6.84 -13.35
N ALA A 29 2.78 -6.23 -13.06
CA ALA A 29 4.09 -6.86 -13.27
C ALA A 29 4.33 -8.09 -12.36
N SER A 30 3.80 -8.06 -11.14
CA SER A 30 3.99 -9.12 -10.14
C SER A 30 2.86 -10.16 -10.13
N GLY A 31 1.76 -9.91 -10.84
CA GLY A 31 0.56 -10.75 -10.81
C GLY A 31 -0.23 -10.69 -9.49
N ALA A 32 0.09 -9.72 -8.62
CA ALA A 32 -0.62 -9.52 -7.36
C ALA A 32 -2.04 -9.03 -7.61
N ARG A 33 -2.99 -9.50 -6.80
CA ARG A 33 -4.35 -8.95 -6.79
C ARG A 33 -4.33 -7.60 -6.08
N LEU A 34 -4.80 -6.56 -6.76
CA LEU A 34 -4.91 -5.23 -6.18
C LEU A 34 -6.25 -5.03 -5.46
N HIS A 35 -6.17 -4.51 -4.24
CA HIS A 35 -7.31 -4.02 -3.47
C HIS A 35 -7.11 -2.53 -3.19
N GLU A 36 -8.00 -1.70 -3.74
CA GLU A 36 -8.11 -0.29 -3.38
C GLU A 36 -9.01 -0.19 -2.13
N PHE A 37 -8.66 0.65 -1.15
CA PHE A 37 -9.42 0.82 0.10
C PHE A 37 -9.68 -0.48 0.85
N PHE A 38 -8.61 -1.17 1.26
CA PHE A 38 -8.74 -2.45 1.93
C PHE A 38 -9.42 -2.31 3.31
N ARG A 39 -10.61 -2.92 3.46
CA ARG A 39 -11.42 -2.91 4.69
C ARG A 39 -11.86 -1.52 5.14
N ASP A 40 -12.19 -0.64 4.19
CA ASP A 40 -12.59 0.75 4.44
C ASP A 40 -11.47 1.64 5.01
N ASP A 41 -10.24 1.12 5.12
CA ASP A 41 -9.05 1.89 5.49
C ASP A 41 -8.41 2.50 4.23
N PRO A 42 -7.74 3.66 4.34
CA PRO A 42 -6.97 4.27 3.26
C PRO A 42 -5.67 3.50 2.99
N VAL A 43 -5.82 2.25 2.54
CA VAL A 43 -4.75 1.32 2.24
C VAL A 43 -4.97 0.69 0.87
N TRP A 44 -3.92 0.72 0.04
CA TRP A 44 -3.81 -0.15 -1.12
C TRP A 44 -3.12 -1.44 -0.72
N ARG A 45 -3.69 -2.59 -1.10
CA ARG A 45 -3.09 -3.89 -0.82
C ARG A 45 -2.81 -4.66 -2.10
N LEU A 46 -1.56 -5.11 -2.24
CA LEU A 46 -1.11 -6.10 -3.21
C LEU A 46 -1.14 -7.48 -2.53
N ASP A 47 -2.13 -8.31 -2.87
CA ASP A 47 -2.31 -9.65 -2.31
C ASP A 47 -1.71 -10.70 -3.26
N PHE A 48 -0.79 -11.52 -2.77
CA PHE A 48 -0.09 -12.55 -3.53
C PHE A 48 -0.73 -13.92 -3.33
N THR A 49 -2.04 -13.98 -3.57
CA THR A 49 -2.93 -15.07 -3.16
C THR A 49 -2.44 -16.45 -3.59
N ARG A 50 -2.17 -17.36 -2.64
CA ARG A 50 -1.82 -18.77 -2.87
C ARG A 50 -2.90 -19.71 -2.36
N LYS A 51 -4.16 -19.52 -2.78
CA LYS A 51 -5.29 -20.46 -2.56
C LYS A 51 -5.52 -20.89 -1.08
N ARG A 52 -4.92 -20.27 -0.06
CA ARG A 52 -5.12 -20.57 1.37
C ARG A 52 -5.08 -19.29 2.20
N SER A 53 -5.88 -19.24 3.26
CA SER A 53 -5.86 -18.13 4.21
C SER A 53 -4.46 -17.96 4.79
N GLY A 54 -3.92 -16.74 4.72
CA GLY A 54 -2.60 -16.41 5.23
C GLY A 54 -1.63 -15.85 4.19
N ASP A 55 -2.13 -15.45 3.03
CA ASP A 55 -1.31 -15.06 1.89
C ASP A 55 -0.47 -13.80 2.17
N PRO A 56 0.77 -13.79 1.64
CA PRO A 56 1.64 -12.65 1.78
C PRO A 56 1.08 -11.46 0.99
N ALA A 57 1.27 -10.25 1.51
CA ALA A 57 0.75 -9.03 0.95
C ALA A 57 1.72 -7.86 1.14
N VAL A 58 1.57 -6.84 0.32
CA VAL A 58 2.22 -5.53 0.52
C VAL A 58 1.14 -4.47 0.63
N ASP A 59 1.17 -3.69 1.72
CA ASP A 59 0.29 -2.55 1.95
C ASP A 59 1.01 -1.25 1.66
N VAL A 60 0.31 -0.32 1.01
CA VAL A 60 0.65 1.10 0.94
C VAL A 60 -0.43 1.86 1.70
N SER A 61 -0.09 2.31 2.90
CA SER A 61 -1.02 3.03 3.78
C SER A 61 -0.77 4.52 3.76
N TRP A 62 -1.85 5.28 3.70
CA TRP A 62 -1.88 6.74 3.85
C TRP A 62 -2.57 7.11 5.16
N SER A 63 -2.18 8.23 5.77
CA SER A 63 -2.80 8.76 6.99
C SER A 63 -3.02 10.26 6.89
N GLU A 64 -4.14 10.74 7.42
CA GLU A 64 -4.44 12.18 7.51
C GLU A 64 -3.39 12.95 8.32
N ASP A 65 -2.74 12.31 9.29
CA ASP A 65 -1.71 12.95 10.12
C ASP A 65 -0.42 13.25 9.33
N GLN A 66 -0.20 12.53 8.22
CA GLN A 66 0.96 12.67 7.34
C GLN A 66 0.50 12.58 5.87
N PRO A 67 -0.24 13.58 5.38
CA PRO A 67 -0.97 13.49 4.11
C PRO A 67 -0.06 13.39 2.88
N ASP A 68 1.23 13.70 3.05
CA ASP A 68 2.23 13.70 1.99
C ASP A 68 3.08 12.41 1.98
N THR A 69 2.86 11.52 2.95
CA THR A 69 3.67 10.33 3.20
C THR A 69 2.83 9.06 3.07
N TYR A 70 3.42 8.05 2.45
CA TYR A 70 2.86 6.72 2.29
C TYR A 70 3.82 5.71 2.92
N LEU A 71 3.31 4.88 3.81
CA LEU A 71 4.08 3.81 4.44
C LEU A 71 3.89 2.52 3.64
N VAL A 72 5.00 1.88 3.26
CA VAL A 72 5.00 0.59 2.56
C VAL A 72 5.38 -0.51 3.53
N THR A 73 4.50 -1.48 3.70
CA THR A 73 4.67 -2.59 4.65
C THR A 73 4.48 -3.93 3.96
N ALA A 74 5.40 -4.87 4.17
CA ALA A 74 5.24 -6.26 3.80
C ALA A 74 4.55 -7.03 4.95
N LEU A 75 3.59 -7.90 4.62
CA LEU A 75 2.80 -8.66 5.58
C LEU A 75 2.74 -10.12 5.17
N TRP A 76 2.92 -11.04 6.12
CA TRP A 76 2.75 -12.48 5.88
C TRP A 76 2.48 -13.21 7.19
N TRP A 77 1.93 -14.41 7.10
CA TRP A 77 1.75 -15.26 8.28
C TRP A 77 2.96 -16.16 8.49
N ALA A 78 3.53 -16.12 9.70
CA ALA A 78 4.55 -17.03 10.17
C ALA A 78 3.94 -17.93 11.25
N GLY A 79 3.42 -19.09 10.82
CA GLY A 79 2.54 -19.91 11.67
C GLY A 79 1.24 -19.16 11.97
N ASP A 80 0.89 -19.02 13.25
CA ASP A 80 -0.33 -18.33 13.71
C ASP A 80 -0.12 -16.84 13.99
N LYS A 81 1.04 -16.28 13.63
CA LYS A 81 1.37 -14.88 13.84
C LYS A 81 1.43 -14.12 12.53
N LEU A 82 0.67 -13.04 12.42
CA LEU A 82 0.86 -12.05 11.38
C LEU A 82 2.15 -11.27 11.62
N THR A 83 3.11 -11.43 10.72
CA THR A 83 4.33 -10.64 10.67
C THR A 83 4.10 -9.42 9.79
N ARG A 84 4.67 -8.29 10.21
CA ARG A 84 4.67 -7.04 9.47
C ARG A 84 6.10 -6.51 9.46
N GLU A 85 6.58 -6.13 8.30
CA GLU A 85 7.89 -5.51 8.15
C GLU A 85 7.78 -4.25 7.28
N GLU A 86 8.20 -3.13 7.84
CA GLU A 86 8.29 -1.87 7.10
C GLU A 86 9.37 -1.98 6.01
N ALA A 87 9.00 -1.67 4.78
CA ALA A 87 9.94 -1.50 3.68
C ALA A 87 10.48 -0.07 3.65
N GLY A 88 9.65 0.90 4.04
CA GLY A 88 10.01 2.29 4.21
C GLY A 88 8.85 3.22 3.87
N THR A 89 9.18 4.50 3.69
CA THR A 89 8.20 5.55 3.37
C THR A 89 8.47 6.18 2.00
N PHE A 90 7.40 6.50 1.30
CA PHE A 90 7.39 7.28 0.07
C PHE A 90 6.74 8.64 0.35
N THR A 91 7.30 9.72 -0.20
CA THR A 91 6.71 11.06 -0.11
C THR A 91 6.26 11.53 -1.49
N ARG A 92 5.11 12.23 -1.56
CA ARG A 92 4.48 12.64 -2.82
C ARG A 92 5.35 13.48 -3.76
N GLU A 93 6.38 14.13 -3.22
CA GLU A 93 7.31 14.97 -3.99
C GLU A 93 8.37 14.15 -4.74
N ARG A 94 8.51 12.86 -4.40
CA ARG A 94 9.48 11.98 -5.04
C ARG A 94 8.94 11.38 -6.35
N PRO A 95 9.82 11.01 -7.30
CA PRO A 95 9.41 10.29 -8.49
C PRO A 95 8.69 8.99 -8.17
N LEU A 96 7.66 8.65 -8.94
CA LEU A 96 6.89 7.41 -8.75
C LEU A 96 7.74 6.14 -8.91
N ASP A 97 8.84 6.18 -9.65
CA ASP A 97 9.78 5.06 -9.76
C ASP A 97 10.45 4.73 -8.40
N ASP A 98 10.55 5.69 -7.48
CA ASP A 98 11.01 5.43 -6.11
C ASP A 98 9.99 4.59 -5.33
N LEU A 99 8.69 4.86 -5.52
CA LEU A 99 7.62 4.04 -4.94
C LEU A 99 7.61 2.63 -5.55
N VAL A 100 7.79 2.51 -6.87
CA VAL A 100 7.94 1.21 -7.55
C VAL A 100 9.09 0.41 -6.93
N SER A 101 10.27 1.04 -6.80
CA SER A 101 11.45 0.41 -6.20
C SER A 101 11.21 -0.04 -4.76
N LEU A 102 10.48 0.76 -3.98
CA LEU A 102 10.14 0.44 -2.59
C LEU A 102 9.15 -0.73 -2.50
N LEU A 103 8.16 -0.78 -3.39
CA LEU A 103 7.23 -1.89 -3.50
C LEU A 103 7.94 -3.19 -3.89
N GLU A 104 8.83 -3.15 -4.87
CA GLU A 104 9.63 -4.31 -5.27
C GLU A 104 10.50 -4.84 -4.12
N GLN A 105 11.10 -3.94 -3.32
CA GLN A 105 11.83 -4.31 -2.11
C GLN A 105 10.91 -4.95 -1.06
N ALA A 106 9.70 -4.42 -0.86
CA ALA A 106 8.72 -5.01 0.05
C ALA A 106 8.31 -6.41 -0.41
N ILE A 107 8.09 -6.60 -1.71
CA ILE A 107 7.75 -7.91 -2.30
C ILE A 107 8.90 -8.90 -2.10
N ALA A 108 10.15 -8.47 -2.28
CA ALA A 108 11.32 -9.33 -2.08
C ALA A 108 11.52 -9.80 -0.63
N LYS A 109 10.92 -9.11 0.35
CA LYS A 109 10.89 -9.54 1.76
C LYS A 109 9.87 -10.63 2.04
N LEU A 110 8.88 -10.82 1.16
CA LEU A 110 7.85 -11.83 1.35
C LEU A 110 8.45 -13.24 1.25
N PRO A 111 7.99 -14.19 2.07
CA PRO A 111 8.45 -15.57 1.97
C PRO A 111 8.05 -16.17 0.62
N SER A 112 9.02 -16.84 -0.02
CA SER A 112 8.87 -17.56 -1.29
C SER A 112 8.02 -18.81 -1.19
#